data_AF-A0A929CD81-F1
#
_entry.id   AF-A0A929CD81-F1
#
_cell.length_a   1.000
_cell.length_b   1.000
_cell.length_c   1.000
_cell.angle_alpha   90.00
_cell.angle_beta   90.00
_cell.angle_gamma   90.00
#
_symmetry.space_group_name_H-M   'P 1'
#
loop_
_entity.id
_entity.type
_entity.pdbx_description
1 polymer ?
#
loop_
_entity_poly.entity_id
_entity_poly.type
_entity_poly.pdbx_seq_one_letter_code
_entity_poly.pdbx_strand_id
1 'polypeptide(L)'
;MRIEEAVDCMSKINLHRILDSYTKDTLKPDEATSRKRIISDRDILQNTENIDKRMKFSGVSFDTKALAFFLMETLLGADQCQLDEQTIIASIIDYEKRIIAEATSPEAFKYKNADAINTYKTVLEVALEDDVISEDEKRLLAKLRAYVGLSLNDHHLIQASLNKFPKAGNDIHTEKEIKNGLVDLQRRGAVFYCNQCSGGPVYVIPEEIVPGAVASRWSIWQSG
;
A
#
# COMPACT_ATOMS: atom_id res chain seq x y z
N MET A 1 -11.36 11.77 9.31
CA MET A 1 -12.20 10.91 10.19
C MET A 1 -11.31 10.30 11.24
N ARG A 2 -11.72 10.41 12.51
CA ARG A 2 -10.98 9.88 13.65
C ARG A 2 -11.33 8.43 13.94
N ILE A 3 -10.50 7.72 14.72
CA ILE A 3 -10.78 6.32 15.12
C ILE A 3 -12.17 6.17 15.75
N GLU A 4 -12.57 7.09 16.63
CA GLU A 4 -13.87 7.07 17.32
C GLU A 4 -15.04 7.12 16.33
N GLU A 5 -14.97 8.02 15.34
CA GLU A 5 -16.00 8.17 14.31
C GLU A 5 -16.04 6.95 13.37
N ALA A 6 -14.86 6.43 13.02
CA ALA A 6 -14.73 5.30 12.12
C ALA A 6 -15.38 4.04 12.71
N VAL A 7 -15.09 3.70 13.97
CA VAL A 7 -15.62 2.47 14.58
C VAL A 7 -17.14 2.48 14.76
N ASP A 8 -17.75 3.66 14.93
CA ASP A 8 -19.21 3.81 14.97
C ASP A 8 -19.86 3.46 13.63
N CYS A 9 -19.11 3.62 12.53
CA CYS A 9 -19.56 3.34 11.17
C CYS A 9 -19.13 1.96 10.64
N MET A 10 -18.65 1.08 11.50
CA MET A 10 -18.14 -0.24 11.12
C MET A 10 -19.05 -1.35 11.63
N SER A 11 -19.31 -2.32 10.75
CA SER A 11 -19.93 -3.59 11.13
C SER A 11 -19.01 -4.46 11.99
N LYS A 12 -19.60 -5.39 12.74
CA LYS A 12 -18.88 -6.37 13.58
C LYS A 12 -17.67 -7.02 12.90
N ILE A 13 -17.80 -7.48 11.65
CA ILE A 13 -16.71 -8.16 10.94
C ILE A 13 -15.51 -7.23 10.69
N ASN A 14 -15.75 -5.95 10.40
CA ASN A 14 -14.68 -4.99 10.16
C ASN A 14 -14.00 -4.59 11.46
N LEU A 15 -14.76 -4.43 12.56
CA LEU A 15 -14.19 -4.21 13.88
C LEU A 15 -13.27 -5.37 14.29
N HIS A 16 -13.68 -6.61 14.02
CA HIS A 16 -12.87 -7.80 14.33
C HIS A 16 -11.55 -7.82 13.53
N ARG A 17 -11.55 -7.39 12.27
CA ARG A 17 -10.32 -7.25 11.48
C ARG A 17 -9.34 -6.26 12.10
N ILE A 18 -9.83 -5.15 12.65
CA ILE A 18 -8.96 -4.19 13.38
C ILE A 18 -8.40 -4.81 14.65
N LEU A 19 -9.25 -5.50 15.44
CA LEU A 19 -8.81 -6.20 16.65
C LEU A 19 -7.75 -7.27 16.36
N ASP A 20 -7.84 -7.98 15.23
CA ASP A 20 -6.83 -8.96 14.79
C ASP A 20 -5.44 -8.34 14.59
N SER A 21 -5.36 -7.03 14.36
CA SER A 21 -4.08 -6.37 14.09
C SER A 21 -3.19 -6.24 15.32
N TYR A 22 -3.75 -6.32 16.54
CA TYR A 22 -3.00 -6.11 17.77
C TYR A 22 -3.41 -7.02 18.94
N THR A 23 -4.45 -7.85 18.78
CA THR A 23 -4.90 -8.82 19.79
C THR A 23 -4.75 -10.24 19.26
N LYS A 24 -4.47 -11.20 20.15
CA LYS A 24 -4.41 -12.64 19.82
C LYS A 24 -5.63 -13.41 20.31
N ASP A 25 -6.70 -12.70 20.64
CA ASP A 25 -7.88 -13.30 21.26
C ASP A 25 -8.62 -14.18 20.26
N THR A 26 -8.82 -15.43 20.66
CA THR A 26 -9.55 -16.44 19.89
C THR A 26 -11.06 -16.21 19.94
N LEU A 27 -11.57 -15.68 21.07
CA LEU A 27 -12.97 -15.30 21.21
C LEU A 27 -13.14 -13.81 20.93
N LYS A 28 -13.82 -13.49 19.83
CA LYS A 28 -14.09 -12.09 19.47
C LYS A 28 -15.32 -11.53 20.18
N PRO A 29 -15.25 -10.31 20.73
CA PRO A 29 -16.36 -9.69 21.43
C PRO A 29 -17.55 -9.39 20.52
N ASP A 30 -18.69 -9.04 21.12
CA ASP A 30 -19.81 -8.43 20.38
C ASP A 30 -19.42 -7.05 19.81
N GLU A 31 -20.30 -6.48 19.00
CA GLU A 31 -20.04 -5.23 18.27
C GLU A 31 -19.79 -4.04 19.20
N ALA A 32 -20.63 -3.85 20.24
CA ALA A 32 -20.50 -2.72 21.16
C ALA A 32 -19.23 -2.81 22.00
N THR A 33 -18.90 -4.02 22.47
CA THR A 33 -17.65 -4.29 23.19
C THR A 33 -16.43 -4.11 22.28
N SER A 34 -16.52 -4.51 21.01
CA SER A 34 -15.44 -4.32 20.03
C SER A 34 -15.13 -2.82 19.81
N ARG A 35 -16.16 -1.98 19.64
CA ARG A 35 -15.97 -0.52 19.51
C ARG A 35 -15.29 0.09 20.73
N LYS A 36 -15.80 -0.19 21.92
CA LYS A 36 -15.23 0.32 23.18
C LYS A 36 -13.76 -0.05 23.33
N ARG A 37 -13.41 -1.29 22.97
CA ARG A 37 -12.03 -1.77 23.03
C ARG A 37 -11.10 -1.08 22.04
N ILE A 38 -11.53 -0.91 20.78
CA ILE A 38 -10.70 -0.20 19.79
C ILE A 38 -10.45 1.25 20.25
N ILE A 39 -11.46 1.90 20.84
CA ILE A 39 -11.33 3.26 21.39
C ILE A 39 -10.40 3.29 22.62
N SER A 40 -10.49 2.31 23.53
CA SER A 40 -9.59 2.23 24.69
C SER A 40 -8.14 1.96 24.28
N ASP A 41 -7.95 1.19 23.22
CA ASP A 41 -6.65 0.74 22.74
C ASP A 41 -6.09 1.66 21.63
N ARG A 42 -6.65 2.85 21.46
CA ARG A 42 -6.24 3.85 20.45
C ARG A 42 -4.75 4.12 20.45
N ASP A 43 -4.15 4.21 21.64
CA ASP A 43 -2.71 4.46 21.80
C ASP A 43 -1.85 3.37 21.15
N ILE A 44 -2.33 2.12 21.15
CA ILE A 44 -1.66 1.00 20.47
C ILE A 44 -1.73 1.18 18.96
N LEU A 45 -2.90 1.61 18.46
CA LEU A 45 -3.18 1.77 17.03
C LEU A 45 -2.44 2.96 16.41
N GLN A 46 -2.33 4.08 17.13
CA GLN A 46 -1.68 5.31 16.65
C GLN A 46 -0.16 5.33 16.84
N ASN A 47 0.38 4.44 17.66
CA ASN A 47 1.83 4.37 17.89
C ASN A 47 2.58 3.99 16.60
N THR A 48 3.45 4.89 16.14
CA THR A 48 4.22 4.73 14.90
C THR A 48 5.07 3.46 14.84
N GLU A 49 5.67 3.04 15.96
CA GLU A 49 6.48 1.81 16.00
C GLU A 49 5.60 0.56 15.85
N ASN A 50 4.41 0.56 16.46
CA ASN A 50 3.44 -0.53 16.30
C ASN A 50 2.84 -0.56 14.90
N ILE A 51 2.59 0.61 14.29
CA ILE A 51 2.17 0.71 12.88
C ILE A 51 3.27 0.11 12.01
N ASP A 52 4.53 0.51 12.18
CA ASP A 52 5.65 -0.02 11.40
C ASP A 52 5.76 -1.54 11.54
N LYS A 53 5.69 -2.08 12.76
CA LYS A 53 5.70 -3.55 12.99
C LYS A 53 4.58 -4.27 12.25
N ARG A 54 3.35 -3.74 12.26
CA ARG A 54 2.20 -4.34 11.56
C ARG A 54 2.26 -4.16 10.05
N MET A 55 2.98 -3.14 9.58
CA MET A 55 3.20 -2.82 8.17
C MET A 55 4.48 -3.43 7.61
N LYS A 56 5.12 -4.37 8.32
CA LYS A 56 6.17 -5.22 7.74
C LYS A 56 5.56 -6.32 6.88
N PHE A 57 6.02 -6.41 5.65
CA PHE A 57 5.59 -7.41 4.67
C PHE A 57 6.64 -8.52 4.47
N SER A 58 7.46 -8.81 5.49
CA SER A 58 8.46 -9.87 5.41
C SER A 58 7.82 -11.22 5.06
N GLY A 59 8.41 -11.92 4.08
CA GLY A 59 7.89 -13.20 3.57
C GLY A 59 6.65 -13.09 2.67
N VAL A 60 6.19 -11.88 2.35
CA VAL A 60 5.12 -11.63 1.38
C VAL A 60 5.73 -11.41 -0.01
N SER A 61 5.01 -11.82 -1.07
CA SER A 61 5.47 -11.64 -2.45
C SER A 61 5.67 -10.16 -2.80
N PHE A 62 6.58 -9.90 -3.74
CA PHE A 62 6.83 -8.54 -4.25
C PHE A 62 5.56 -7.89 -4.80
N ASP A 63 4.77 -8.66 -5.55
CA ASP A 63 3.45 -8.27 -6.07
C ASP A 63 2.52 -7.71 -4.97
N THR A 64 2.32 -8.47 -3.89
CA THR A 64 1.44 -8.04 -2.79
C THR A 64 1.99 -6.80 -2.09
N LYS A 65 3.32 -6.63 -2.00
CA LYS A 65 3.96 -5.42 -1.46
C LYS A 65 3.70 -4.21 -2.36
N ALA A 66 3.84 -4.37 -3.68
CA ALA A 66 3.55 -3.32 -4.65
C ALA A 66 2.08 -2.89 -4.57
N LEU A 67 1.15 -3.84 -4.49
CA LEU A 67 -0.26 -3.54 -4.31
C LEU A 67 -0.55 -2.80 -3.00
N ALA A 68 0.01 -3.26 -1.88
CA ALA A 68 -0.13 -2.60 -0.59
C ALA A 68 0.40 -1.15 -0.64
N PHE A 69 1.51 -0.93 -1.35
CA PHE A 69 2.05 0.40 -1.60
C PHE A 69 1.07 1.28 -2.40
N PHE A 70 0.53 0.80 -3.53
CA PHE A 70 -0.43 1.57 -4.33
C PHE A 70 -1.72 1.89 -3.58
N LEU A 71 -2.24 0.95 -2.78
CA LEU A 71 -3.39 1.17 -1.91
C LEU A 71 -3.13 2.28 -0.89
N MET A 72 -1.97 2.25 -0.23
CA MET A 72 -1.59 3.26 0.75
C MET A 72 -1.36 4.62 0.09
N GLU A 73 -0.67 4.69 -1.05
CA GLU A 73 -0.48 5.95 -1.80
C GLU A 73 -1.83 6.54 -2.24
N THR A 74 -2.75 5.70 -2.74
CA THR A 74 -4.07 6.12 -3.19
C THR A 74 -4.89 6.71 -2.03
N LEU A 75 -4.90 6.04 -0.87
CA LEU A 75 -5.62 6.52 0.31
C LEU A 75 -4.95 7.75 0.94
N LEU A 76 -3.63 7.76 1.12
CA LEU A 76 -2.91 8.90 1.71
C LEU A 76 -2.96 10.16 0.83
N GLY A 77 -3.09 9.98 -0.49
CA GLY A 77 -3.26 11.09 -1.44
C GLY A 77 -4.70 11.60 -1.57
N ALA A 78 -5.68 10.88 -1.01
CA ALA A 78 -7.08 11.27 -1.07
C ALA A 78 -7.42 12.38 -0.06
N ASP A 79 -8.48 13.13 -0.36
CA ASP A 79 -9.02 14.09 0.60
C ASP A 79 -9.44 13.37 1.89
N GLN A 80 -9.02 13.93 3.03
CA GLN A 80 -9.23 13.36 4.37
C GLN A 80 -8.77 11.89 4.53
N CYS A 81 -7.88 11.40 3.66
CA CYS A 81 -7.46 10.01 3.58
C CYS A 81 -8.61 9.00 3.44
N GLN A 82 -9.67 9.37 2.72
CA GLN A 82 -10.90 8.59 2.59
C GLN A 82 -11.33 8.44 1.11
N LEU A 83 -11.65 7.21 0.70
CA LEU A 83 -12.20 6.91 -0.64
C LEU A 83 -13.18 5.73 -0.61
N ASP A 84 -14.11 5.70 -1.57
CA ASP A 84 -14.95 4.52 -1.80
C ASP A 84 -14.17 3.41 -2.56
N GLU A 85 -14.66 2.18 -2.46
CA GLU A 85 -14.01 1.00 -3.05
C GLU A 85 -13.81 1.11 -4.57
N GLN A 86 -14.81 1.65 -5.29
CA GLN A 86 -14.78 1.71 -6.74
C GLN A 86 -13.75 2.72 -7.23
N THR A 87 -13.67 3.88 -6.57
CA THR A 87 -12.66 4.90 -6.88
C THR A 87 -11.24 4.39 -6.60
N ILE A 88 -11.02 3.63 -5.52
CA ILE A 88 -9.71 3.03 -5.22
C ILE A 88 -9.32 2.04 -6.33
N ILE A 89 -10.23 1.13 -6.69
CA ILE A 89 -10.02 0.13 -7.74
C ILE A 89 -9.68 0.80 -9.07
N ALA A 90 -10.49 1.77 -9.49
CA ALA A 90 -10.29 2.51 -10.73
C ALA A 90 -8.94 3.23 -10.72
N SER A 91 -8.59 3.92 -9.62
CA SER A 91 -7.32 4.66 -9.51
C SER A 91 -6.10 3.78 -9.69
N ILE A 92 -6.09 2.59 -9.08
CA ILE A 92 -4.98 1.63 -9.20
C ILE A 92 -4.90 1.06 -10.61
N ILE A 93 -6.03 0.59 -11.16
CA ILE A 93 -6.07 0.01 -12.51
C ILE A 93 -5.65 1.04 -13.56
N ASP A 94 -6.14 2.27 -13.46
CA ASP A 94 -5.81 3.34 -14.40
C ASP A 94 -4.34 3.77 -14.28
N TYR A 95 -3.80 3.81 -13.05
CA TYR A 95 -2.38 4.04 -12.83
C TYR A 95 -1.53 2.96 -13.52
N GLU A 96 -1.87 1.69 -13.33
CA GLU A 96 -1.13 0.57 -13.88
C GLU A 96 -1.16 0.55 -15.41
N LYS A 97 -2.35 0.70 -15.99
CA LYS A 97 -2.55 0.82 -17.44
C LYS A 97 -1.74 1.98 -18.02
N ARG A 98 -1.75 3.14 -17.35
CA ARG A 98 -1.00 4.32 -17.79
C ARG A 98 0.50 4.04 -17.82
N ILE A 99 1.06 3.46 -16.76
CA ILE A 99 2.50 3.13 -16.71
C ILE A 99 2.87 2.15 -17.82
N ILE A 100 2.08 1.09 -18.03
CA ILE A 100 2.34 0.09 -19.08
C ILE A 100 2.29 0.74 -20.46
N ALA A 101 1.26 1.54 -20.75
CA ALA A 101 1.12 2.26 -22.01
C ALA A 101 2.28 3.23 -22.23
N GLU A 102 2.62 4.03 -21.22
CA GLU A 102 3.71 5.01 -21.27
C GLU A 102 5.07 4.34 -21.49
N ALA A 103 5.36 3.22 -20.82
CA ALA A 103 6.63 2.51 -20.95
C ALA A 103 6.89 1.91 -22.34
N THR A 104 5.83 1.66 -23.13
CA THR A 104 5.94 1.20 -24.52
C THR A 104 6.08 2.34 -25.53
N SER A 105 5.91 3.59 -25.10
CA SER A 105 6.03 4.76 -25.96
C SER A 105 7.51 5.09 -26.23
N PRO A 106 7.88 5.46 -27.47
CA PRO A 106 9.22 6.00 -27.77
C PRO A 106 9.58 7.26 -26.96
N GLU A 107 8.57 7.93 -26.41
CA GLU A 107 8.72 9.19 -25.67
C GLU A 107 8.95 8.98 -24.16
N ALA A 108 8.81 7.75 -23.64
CA ALA A 108 8.82 7.42 -22.21
C ALA A 108 10.03 8.01 -21.45
N PHE A 109 11.19 8.02 -22.10
CA PHE A 109 12.46 8.45 -21.51
C PHE A 109 13.14 9.56 -22.30
N LYS A 110 12.44 10.22 -23.23
CA LYS A 110 13.05 11.17 -24.19
C LYS A 110 13.81 12.32 -23.52
N TYR A 111 13.29 12.81 -22.39
CA TYR A 111 13.90 13.91 -21.63
C TYR A 111 14.77 13.43 -20.46
N LYS A 112 15.06 12.13 -20.39
CA LYS A 112 15.87 11.51 -19.33
C LYS A 112 17.28 11.23 -19.84
N ASN A 113 18.23 11.23 -18.92
CA ASN A 113 19.61 10.83 -19.24
C ASN A 113 19.63 9.32 -19.55
N ALA A 114 20.02 8.95 -20.77
CA ALA A 114 20.02 7.56 -21.23
C ALA A 114 20.96 6.66 -20.39
N ASP A 115 22.13 7.16 -19.98
CA ASP A 115 23.08 6.41 -19.16
C ASP A 115 22.52 6.16 -17.75
N ALA A 116 21.82 7.13 -17.17
CA ALA A 116 21.13 6.98 -15.90
C ALA A 116 20.04 5.89 -15.98
N ILE A 117 19.23 5.91 -17.05
CA ILE A 117 18.19 4.91 -17.29
C ILE A 117 18.81 3.52 -17.47
N ASN A 118 19.83 3.39 -18.32
CA ASN A 118 20.47 2.11 -18.60
C ASN A 118 21.14 1.53 -17.36
N THR A 119 21.88 2.36 -16.60
CA THR A 119 22.52 1.93 -15.34
C THR A 119 21.48 1.42 -14.35
N TYR A 120 20.40 2.17 -14.15
CA TYR A 120 19.35 1.76 -13.23
C TYR A 120 18.61 0.51 -13.70
N LYS A 121 18.28 0.44 -15.00
CA LYS A 121 17.59 -0.69 -15.62
C LYS A 121 18.38 -1.99 -15.46
N THR A 122 19.69 -1.97 -15.71
CA THR A 122 20.54 -3.16 -15.53
C THR A 122 20.53 -3.65 -14.08
N VAL A 123 20.64 -2.75 -13.11
CA VAL A 123 20.61 -3.15 -11.68
C VAL A 123 19.22 -3.64 -11.27
N LEU A 124 18.16 -3.00 -11.76
CA LEU A 124 16.78 -3.41 -11.48
C LEU A 124 16.45 -4.77 -12.10
N GLU A 125 16.90 -5.04 -13.32
CA GLU A 125 16.73 -6.33 -13.99
C GLU A 125 17.33 -7.47 -13.18
N VAL A 126 18.58 -7.31 -12.73
CA VAL A 126 19.25 -8.30 -11.86
C VAL A 126 18.50 -8.49 -10.54
N ALA A 127 18.07 -7.41 -9.91
CA ALA A 127 17.32 -7.48 -8.64
C ALA A 127 15.92 -8.13 -8.79
N LEU A 128 15.40 -8.27 -10.01
CA LEU A 128 14.10 -8.87 -10.31
C LEU A 128 14.22 -10.31 -10.86
N GLU A 129 15.43 -10.87 -10.97
CA GLU A 129 15.65 -12.21 -11.56
C GLU A 129 14.99 -13.34 -10.77
N ASP A 130 15.02 -13.26 -9.44
CA ASP A 130 14.48 -14.29 -8.54
C ASP A 130 13.05 -13.99 -8.04
N ASP A 131 12.40 -12.95 -8.60
CA ASP A 131 11.10 -12.40 -8.18
C ASP A 131 11.04 -12.06 -6.66
N VAL A 132 12.19 -11.96 -5.99
CA VAL A 132 12.35 -11.66 -4.57
C VAL A 132 13.41 -10.57 -4.38
N ILE A 133 12.99 -9.32 -4.37
CA ILE A 133 13.90 -8.23 -4.00
C ILE A 133 14.16 -8.28 -2.50
N SER A 134 15.39 -8.62 -2.11
CA SER A 134 15.84 -8.60 -0.72
C SER A 134 15.88 -7.17 -0.15
N GLU A 135 15.94 -7.09 1.18
CA GLU A 135 15.98 -5.81 1.90
C GLU A 135 17.17 -4.92 1.51
N ASP A 136 18.33 -5.54 1.31
CA ASP A 136 19.54 -4.83 0.93
C ASP A 136 19.47 -4.38 -0.54
N GLU A 137 18.88 -5.19 -1.43
CA GLU A 137 18.64 -4.80 -2.83
C GLU A 137 17.64 -3.65 -2.94
N LYS A 138 16.54 -3.66 -2.16
CA LYS A 138 15.60 -2.52 -2.12
C LYS A 138 16.30 -1.23 -1.69
N ARG A 139 17.12 -1.29 -0.62
CA ARG A 139 17.89 -0.14 -0.14
C ARG A 139 18.90 0.35 -1.17
N LEU A 140 19.57 -0.58 -1.86
CA LEU A 140 20.50 -0.27 -2.93
C LEU A 140 19.77 0.39 -4.10
N LEU A 141 18.66 -0.18 -4.57
CA LEU A 141 17.83 0.37 -5.65
C LEU A 141 17.29 1.75 -5.29
N ALA A 142 16.84 1.98 -4.06
CA ALA A 142 16.36 3.29 -3.62
C ALA A 142 17.47 4.35 -3.65
N LYS A 143 18.67 4.01 -3.13
CA LYS A 143 19.84 4.90 -3.15
C LYS A 143 20.32 5.17 -4.58
N LEU A 144 20.41 4.13 -5.40
CA LEU A 144 20.84 4.26 -6.80
C LEU A 144 19.85 5.13 -7.59
N ARG A 145 18.54 4.88 -7.44
CA ARG A 145 17.48 5.66 -8.07
C ARG A 145 17.61 7.15 -7.75
N ALA A 146 17.81 7.48 -6.47
CA ALA A 146 18.01 8.85 -6.02
C ALA A 146 19.31 9.45 -6.57
N TYR A 147 20.41 8.69 -6.54
CA TYR A 147 21.72 9.10 -7.04
C TYR A 147 21.70 9.46 -8.54
N VAL A 148 21.00 8.66 -9.35
CA VAL A 148 20.88 8.90 -10.79
C VAL A 148 19.73 9.86 -11.16
N GLY A 149 19.05 10.45 -10.17
CA GLY A 149 18.02 11.47 -10.39
C GLY A 149 16.68 10.94 -10.93
N LEU A 150 16.36 9.67 -10.68
CA LEU A 150 15.12 9.05 -11.15
C LEU A 150 14.00 9.13 -10.11
N SER A 151 12.78 9.44 -10.58
CA SER A 151 11.57 9.44 -9.76
C SER A 151 11.04 8.02 -9.53
N LEU A 152 10.04 7.87 -8.67
CA LEU A 152 9.36 6.59 -8.49
C LEU A 152 8.52 6.22 -9.72
N ASN A 153 7.96 7.23 -10.42
CA ASN A 153 7.30 7.00 -11.70
C ASN A 153 8.30 6.46 -12.73
N ASP A 154 9.53 7.01 -12.79
CA ASP A 154 10.58 6.48 -13.66
C ASP A 154 10.94 5.03 -13.31
N HIS A 155 10.99 4.67 -12.03
CA HIS A 155 11.18 3.29 -11.60
C HIS A 155 10.09 2.37 -12.18
N HIS A 156 8.81 2.72 -12.02
CA HIS A 156 7.71 1.91 -12.55
C HIS A 156 7.72 1.83 -14.08
N LEU A 157 8.08 2.91 -14.77
CA LEU A 157 8.25 2.89 -16.23
C LEU A 157 9.38 1.95 -16.66
N ILE A 158 10.52 1.98 -15.97
CA ILE A 158 11.66 1.10 -16.27
C ILE A 158 11.27 -0.36 -15.98
N GLN A 159 10.61 -0.61 -14.85
CA GLN A 159 10.10 -1.93 -14.47
C GLN A 159 9.08 -2.47 -15.50
N ALA A 160 8.18 -1.62 -16.01
CA ALA A 160 7.26 -1.98 -17.09
C ALA A 160 7.99 -2.24 -18.41
N SER A 161 9.07 -1.50 -18.71
CA SER A 161 9.94 -1.77 -19.87
C SER A 161 10.71 -3.09 -19.77
N LEU A 162 10.76 -3.69 -18.57
CA LEU A 162 11.30 -5.02 -18.29
C LEU A 162 10.21 -6.11 -18.24
N ASN A 163 8.95 -5.77 -18.55
CA ASN A 163 7.79 -6.67 -18.48
C ASN A 163 7.52 -7.23 -17.06
N LYS A 164 7.79 -6.42 -16.04
CA LYS A 164 7.74 -6.79 -14.62
C LYS A 164 6.85 -5.86 -13.77
N PHE A 165 5.98 -5.04 -14.37
CA PHE A 165 5.14 -4.08 -13.64
C PHE A 165 3.64 -4.18 -13.99
N PRO A 166 2.72 -4.17 -13.01
CA PRO A 166 2.99 -4.28 -11.57
C PRO A 166 3.37 -5.72 -11.20
N LYS A 167 2.97 -6.68 -12.05
CA LYS A 167 3.31 -8.11 -12.00
C LYS A 167 4.14 -8.52 -13.22
N ALA A 168 4.70 -9.72 -13.16
CA ALA A 168 5.32 -10.35 -14.32
C ALA A 168 4.34 -10.39 -15.50
N GLY A 169 4.84 -10.14 -16.72
CA GLY A 169 3.98 -10.06 -17.91
C GLY A 169 3.30 -8.70 -18.11
N ASN A 170 3.58 -7.73 -17.24
CA ASN A 170 2.83 -6.49 -17.13
C ASN A 170 1.32 -6.71 -16.87
N ASP A 171 0.97 -7.78 -16.15
CA ASP A 171 -0.41 -8.06 -15.77
C ASP A 171 -0.88 -7.07 -14.69
N ILE A 172 -2.00 -6.40 -14.94
CA ILE A 172 -2.63 -5.50 -13.97
C ILE A 172 -3.26 -6.28 -12.80
N HIS A 173 -3.41 -5.61 -11.66
CA HIS A 173 -4.17 -6.18 -10.56
C HIS A 173 -5.66 -6.29 -10.90
N THR A 174 -6.25 -7.41 -10.51
CA THR A 174 -7.69 -7.63 -10.59
C THR A 174 -8.40 -6.95 -9.42
N GLU A 175 -9.69 -6.63 -9.59
CA GLU A 175 -10.51 -6.09 -8.49
C GLU A 175 -10.46 -6.99 -7.23
N LYS A 176 -10.43 -8.31 -7.43
CA LYS A 176 -10.36 -9.27 -6.32
C LYS A 176 -9.04 -9.14 -5.56
N GLU A 177 -7.92 -8.98 -6.24
CA GLU A 177 -6.61 -8.76 -5.62
C GLU A 177 -6.61 -7.44 -4.84
N ILE A 178 -7.11 -6.36 -5.43
CA ILE A 178 -7.21 -5.03 -4.79
C ILE A 178 -8.07 -5.10 -3.52
N LYS A 179 -9.24 -5.74 -3.58
CA LYS A 179 -10.12 -5.95 -2.41
C LYS A 179 -9.45 -6.78 -1.32
N ASN A 180 -8.71 -7.83 -1.69
CA ASN A 180 -7.95 -8.63 -0.74
C ASN A 180 -6.84 -7.81 -0.07
N GLY A 181 -6.13 -6.96 -0.83
CA GLY A 181 -5.14 -6.02 -0.29
C GLY A 181 -5.75 -5.05 0.71
N LEU A 182 -6.93 -4.49 0.44
CA LEU A 182 -7.67 -3.64 1.38
C LEU A 182 -8.07 -4.38 2.66
N VAL A 183 -8.41 -5.67 2.58
CA VAL A 183 -8.68 -6.51 3.76
C VAL A 183 -7.39 -6.81 4.54
N ASP A 184 -6.27 -7.02 3.86
CA ASP A 184 -4.97 -7.21 4.52
C ASP A 184 -4.55 -5.95 5.28
N LEU A 185 -4.68 -4.77 4.67
CA LEU A 185 -4.41 -3.49 5.34
C LEU A 185 -5.33 -3.24 6.55
N GLN A 186 -6.59 -3.71 6.50
CA GLN A 186 -7.48 -3.70 7.67
C GLN A 186 -6.98 -4.63 8.78
N ARG A 187 -6.56 -5.85 8.43
CA ARG A 187 -6.01 -6.80 9.41
C ARG A 187 -4.66 -6.37 9.98
N ARG A 188 -3.98 -5.44 9.34
CA ARG A 188 -2.80 -4.74 9.86
C ARG A 188 -3.15 -3.49 10.67
N GLY A 189 -4.43 -3.12 10.69
CA GLY A 189 -4.94 -1.97 11.45
C GLY A 189 -4.51 -0.62 10.90
N ALA A 190 -4.10 -0.56 9.63
CA ALA A 190 -3.69 0.67 8.96
C ALA A 190 -4.84 1.36 8.23
N VAL A 191 -5.79 0.58 7.71
CA VAL A 191 -6.96 1.06 6.96
C VAL A 191 -8.23 0.54 7.61
N PHE A 192 -9.26 1.37 7.72
CA PHE A 192 -10.56 1.03 8.30
C PHE A 192 -11.60 1.01 7.19
N TYR A 193 -12.52 0.05 7.22
CA TYR A 193 -13.66 0.00 6.27
C TYR A 193 -14.96 0.37 6.97
N CYS A 194 -15.36 1.62 6.81
CA CYS A 194 -16.55 2.21 7.42
C CYS A 194 -17.76 1.96 6.52
N ASN A 195 -18.28 0.74 6.58
CA ASN A 195 -19.32 0.25 5.66
C ASN A 195 -20.75 0.69 6.03
N GLN A 196 -20.92 1.39 7.16
CA GLN A 196 -22.22 1.84 7.69
C GLN A 196 -22.29 3.36 7.85
N CYS A 197 -21.36 4.13 7.25
CA CYS A 197 -21.45 5.59 7.20
C CYS A 197 -22.72 6.04 6.45
N SER A 198 -23.31 7.16 6.88
CA SER A 198 -24.47 7.78 6.22
C SER A 198 -24.19 8.22 4.78
N GLY A 199 -22.94 8.59 4.46
CA GLY A 199 -22.48 8.96 3.13
C GLY A 199 -22.14 7.78 2.21
N GLY A 200 -22.37 6.55 2.64
CA GLY A 200 -22.00 5.33 1.92
C GLY A 200 -20.69 4.70 2.41
N PRO A 201 -20.38 3.48 1.95
CA PRO A 201 -19.23 2.72 2.42
C PRO A 201 -17.91 3.31 1.92
N VAL A 202 -16.96 3.50 2.84
CA VAL A 202 -15.67 4.12 2.54
C VAL A 202 -14.53 3.43 3.28
N TYR A 203 -13.36 3.42 2.64
CA TYR A 203 -12.10 3.09 3.27
C TYR A 203 -11.44 4.37 3.78
N VAL A 204 -10.85 4.31 4.97
CA VAL A 204 -10.22 5.46 5.60
C VAL A 204 -8.93 5.06 6.32
N ILE A 205 -7.91 5.92 6.27
CA ILE A 205 -6.80 5.89 7.23
C ILE A 205 -7.17 6.89 8.32
N PRO A 206 -7.51 6.45 9.56
CA PRO A 206 -7.87 7.37 10.62
C PRO A 206 -6.77 8.40 10.89
N GLU A 207 -7.15 9.62 11.23
CA GLU A 207 -6.22 10.75 11.45
C GLU A 207 -5.09 10.41 12.42
N GLU A 208 -5.40 9.69 13.49
CA GLU A 208 -4.41 9.25 14.48
C GLU A 208 -3.35 8.28 13.89
N ILE A 209 -3.68 7.55 12.82
CA ILE A 209 -2.82 6.55 12.18
C ILE A 209 -1.99 7.16 11.05
N VAL A 210 -2.45 8.26 10.43
CA VAL A 210 -1.79 8.91 9.28
C VAL A 210 -0.28 9.15 9.49
N PRO A 211 0.20 9.70 10.62
CA PRO A 211 1.64 9.94 10.80
C PRO A 211 2.47 8.65 10.71
N GLY A 212 1.99 7.57 11.32
CA GLY A 212 2.66 6.27 11.25
C GLY A 212 2.53 5.63 9.88
N ALA A 213 1.36 5.74 9.23
CA ALA A 213 1.14 5.26 7.87
C ALA A 213 2.08 5.94 6.86
N VAL A 214 2.28 7.25 6.96
CA VAL A 214 3.22 8.00 6.10
C VAL A 214 4.67 7.58 6.35
N ALA A 215 5.07 7.36 7.61
CA ALA A 215 6.40 6.87 7.94
C ALA A 215 6.62 5.44 7.38
N SER A 216 5.65 4.55 7.57
CA SER A 216 5.70 3.16 7.13
C SER A 216 5.43 2.98 5.63
N ARG A 217 4.93 3.99 4.92
CA ARG A 217 4.77 3.95 3.46
C ARG A 217 6.11 3.71 2.76
N TRP A 218 7.15 4.37 3.25
CA TRP A 218 8.52 4.11 2.82
C TRP A 218 8.96 2.72 3.25
N SER A 219 8.55 2.24 4.42
CA SER A 219 8.75 0.86 4.85
C SER A 219 8.09 -0.16 3.90
N ILE A 220 6.95 0.09 3.25
CA ILE A 220 6.38 -0.90 2.31
C ILE A 220 7.25 -1.02 1.04
N TRP A 221 7.81 0.11 0.59
CA TRP A 221 8.67 0.17 -0.59
C TRP A 221 10.16 -0.12 -0.30
N GLN A 222 10.63 0.18 0.90
CA GLN A 222 12.03 0.12 1.34
C GLN A 222 12.29 -0.89 2.47
N SER A 223 11.27 -1.56 3.00
CA SER A 223 11.43 -2.49 4.10
C SER A 223 10.52 -3.74 4.05
N GLY A 224 10.93 -4.76 4.79
CA GLY A 224 10.19 -5.98 5.08
C GLY A 224 10.53 -7.15 4.19
#